data_AF-A0A6I1EGZ7-F1
#
_entry.id   AF-A0A6I1EGZ7-F1
#
_cell.length_a   1.000
_cell.length_b   1.000
_cell.length_c   1.000
_cell.angle_alpha   90.00
_cell.angle_beta   90.00
_cell.angle_gamma   90.00
#
_symmetry.space_group_name_H-M   'P 1'
#
loop_
_entity.id
_entity.type
_entity.pdbx_description
1 polymer ?
#
loop_
_entity_poly.entity_id
_entity_poly.type
_entity_poly.pdbx_seq_one_letter_code
_entity_poly.pdbx_strand_id
1 'polypeptide(L)'
;MKSPEFVVDNEFTKKGNLVDMLRNHIQFTARVTVTDSWVAQHLDEIEEDGSSVRSQLEGWDSICPFDHATHGVSRMVELSWTRERSRGERAEGDVEKKSFRLYLHYYRNANRTHADREALKTRVMTVKQLLEGGTSIEALSDADKVIAEKYLICTRVGRGGKLRITLNTEALQRAERNFGIFCLVSNKHKDPWVTLKRYRMRNRIEESYRVSKSELDGDRARVWS
;
A
#
# COMPACT_ATOMS: atom_id res chain seq x y z
N MET A 1 -19.21 27.10 -8.53
CA MET A 1 -19.26 25.72 -7.98
C MET A 1 -17.82 25.30 -7.69
N LYS A 2 -17.47 24.86 -6.47
CA LYS A 2 -16.10 24.36 -6.20
C LYS A 2 -15.91 23.05 -6.97
N SER A 3 -14.79 22.89 -7.67
CA SER A 3 -14.48 21.64 -8.39
C SER A 3 -14.53 20.45 -7.43
N PRO A 4 -15.25 19.37 -7.77
CA PRO A 4 -15.35 18.19 -6.90
C PRO A 4 -13.99 17.51 -6.74
N GLU A 5 -13.77 16.91 -5.57
CA GLU A 5 -12.59 16.10 -5.28
C GLU A 5 -12.96 14.62 -5.33
N PHE A 6 -12.19 13.84 -6.06
CA PHE A 6 -12.36 12.39 -6.12
C PHE A 6 -11.56 11.71 -5.00
N VAL A 7 -12.22 10.83 -4.26
CA VAL A 7 -11.57 9.99 -3.24
C VAL A 7 -11.63 8.53 -3.69
N VAL A 8 -10.48 7.96 -4.05
CA VAL A 8 -10.42 6.64 -4.71
C VAL A 8 -9.51 5.66 -3.98
N ASP A 9 -9.81 4.36 -4.12
CA ASP A 9 -9.01 3.28 -3.54
C ASP A 9 -7.94 2.74 -4.48
N ASN A 10 -7.11 1.87 -3.93
CA ASN A 10 -5.91 1.32 -4.57
C ASN A 10 -6.17 0.63 -5.93
N GLU A 11 -7.38 0.10 -6.13
CA GLU A 11 -7.79 -0.58 -7.37
C GLU A 11 -7.79 0.37 -8.59
N PHE A 12 -7.87 1.68 -8.37
CA PHE A 12 -7.90 2.71 -9.42
C PHE A 12 -6.60 3.51 -9.55
N THR A 13 -5.59 3.28 -8.70
CA THR A 13 -4.43 4.17 -8.53
C THR A 13 -3.15 3.67 -9.19
N LYS A 14 -3.27 3.07 -10.37
CA LYS A 14 -2.10 2.91 -11.24
C LYS A 14 -1.55 4.30 -11.58
N LYS A 15 -0.21 4.44 -11.60
CA LYS A 15 0.48 5.72 -11.90
C LYS A 15 -0.06 6.42 -13.16
N GLY A 16 -0.40 5.66 -14.21
CA GLY A 16 -1.01 6.20 -15.44
C GLY A 16 -2.34 6.92 -15.20
N ASN A 17 -3.25 6.33 -14.41
CA ASN A 17 -4.55 6.93 -14.10
C ASN A 17 -4.39 8.24 -13.31
N LEU A 18 -3.46 8.28 -12.36
CA LEU A 18 -3.16 9.49 -11.58
C LEU A 18 -2.66 10.62 -12.50
N VAL A 19 -1.79 10.29 -13.46
CA VAL A 19 -1.32 11.25 -14.47
C VAL A 19 -2.47 11.78 -15.32
N ASP A 20 -3.40 10.92 -15.74
CA ASP A 20 -4.54 11.36 -16.53
C ASP A 20 -5.47 12.29 -15.72
N MET A 21 -5.69 12.00 -14.43
CA MET A 21 -6.43 12.92 -13.55
C MET A 21 -5.72 14.27 -13.41
N LEU A 22 -4.39 14.26 -13.26
CA LEU A 22 -3.57 15.47 -13.19
C LEU A 22 -3.62 16.29 -14.48
N ARG A 23 -3.56 15.64 -15.64
CA ARG A 23 -3.64 16.30 -16.96
C ARG A 23 -4.99 16.97 -17.19
N ASN A 24 -6.05 16.39 -16.66
CA ASN A 24 -7.41 16.93 -16.75
C ASN A 24 -7.77 17.88 -15.58
N HIS A 25 -6.79 18.31 -14.79
CA HIS A 25 -6.98 19.22 -13.65
C HIS A 25 -7.99 18.72 -12.60
N ILE A 26 -8.12 17.39 -12.48
CA ILE A 26 -9.02 16.73 -11.53
C ILE A 26 -8.35 16.69 -10.17
N GLN A 27 -9.04 17.18 -9.14
CA GLN A 27 -8.59 17.09 -7.76
C GLN A 27 -8.86 15.70 -7.19
N PHE A 28 -7.89 15.11 -6.50
CA PHE A 28 -8.05 13.78 -5.92
C PHE A 28 -7.28 13.57 -4.62
N THR A 29 -7.77 12.58 -3.87
CA THR A 29 -7.09 11.89 -2.78
C THR A 29 -7.23 10.41 -3.03
N ALA A 30 -6.14 9.66 -3.00
CA ALA A 30 -6.14 8.29 -3.47
C ALA A 30 -5.23 7.40 -2.63
N ARG A 31 -5.61 6.14 -2.37
CA ARG A 31 -4.70 5.19 -1.72
C ARG A 31 -3.73 4.60 -2.74
N VAL A 32 -2.44 4.56 -2.41
CA VAL A 32 -1.40 3.98 -3.27
C VAL A 32 -0.71 2.81 -2.58
N THR A 33 -0.18 1.89 -3.38
CA THR A 33 0.55 0.74 -2.86
C THR A 33 1.92 1.16 -2.38
N VAL A 34 2.21 0.90 -1.10
CA VAL A 34 3.49 1.26 -0.47
C VAL A 34 4.69 0.60 -1.14
N THR A 35 4.50 -0.56 -1.77
CA THR A 35 5.55 -1.31 -2.47
C THR A 35 5.83 -0.80 -3.89
N ASP A 36 5.02 0.12 -4.42
CA ASP A 36 5.29 0.72 -5.74
C ASP A 36 6.57 1.53 -5.67
N SER A 37 7.50 1.36 -6.62
CA SER A 37 8.84 1.96 -6.54
C SER A 37 8.84 3.48 -6.34
N TRP A 38 7.94 4.19 -7.02
CA TRP A 38 7.80 5.65 -6.92
C TRP A 38 7.23 6.14 -5.57
N VAL A 39 6.68 5.23 -4.76
CA VAL A 39 6.24 5.48 -3.38
C VAL A 39 7.30 4.98 -2.41
N ALA A 40 7.71 3.72 -2.54
CA ALA A 40 8.64 3.04 -1.66
C ALA A 40 9.98 3.78 -1.51
N GLN A 41 10.51 4.36 -2.59
CA GLN A 41 11.79 5.06 -2.58
C GLN A 41 11.87 6.16 -1.51
N HIS A 42 10.75 6.84 -1.24
CA HIS A 42 10.70 7.98 -0.32
C HIS A 42 10.60 7.56 1.15
N LEU A 43 10.33 6.29 1.46
CA LEU A 43 10.27 5.81 2.84
C LEU A 43 11.63 5.83 3.52
N ASP A 44 12.65 5.44 2.76
CA ASP A 44 14.02 5.21 3.21
C ASP A 44 14.99 6.30 2.71
N GLU A 45 14.50 7.26 1.91
CA GLU A 45 15.23 8.46 1.51
C GLU A 45 15.58 9.31 2.74
N ILE A 46 16.86 9.67 2.86
CA ILE A 46 17.40 10.45 3.99
C ILE A 46 17.35 11.94 3.63
N GLU A 47 16.68 12.73 4.45
CA GLU A 47 16.62 14.19 4.35
C GLU A 47 17.92 14.83 4.86
N GLU A 48 18.08 16.14 4.62
CA GLU A 48 19.27 16.91 5.03
C GLU A 48 19.53 16.85 6.55
N ASP A 49 18.47 16.68 7.34
CA ASP A 49 18.53 16.54 8.80
C ASP A 49 18.89 15.11 9.26
N GLY A 50 19.17 14.20 8.33
CA GLY A 50 19.52 12.80 8.60
C GLY A 50 18.30 11.89 8.88
N SER A 51 17.08 12.42 8.82
CA SER A 51 15.87 11.66 9.09
C SER A 51 15.26 11.05 7.82
N SER A 52 14.57 9.93 7.97
CA SER A 52 13.74 9.31 6.92
C SER A 52 12.26 9.44 7.27
N VAL A 53 11.37 9.17 6.30
CA VAL A 53 9.93 9.06 6.62
C VAL A 53 9.69 8.01 7.70
N ARG A 54 10.42 6.89 7.67
CA ARG A 54 10.28 5.84 8.69
C ARG A 54 10.65 6.31 10.08
N SER A 55 11.78 7.00 10.23
CA SER A 55 12.18 7.52 11.55
C SER A 55 11.24 8.63 12.02
N GLN A 56 10.74 9.47 11.11
CA GLN A 56 9.75 10.50 11.45
C GLN A 56 8.43 9.89 11.93
N LEU A 57 7.98 8.77 11.34
CA LEU A 57 6.79 8.03 11.77
C LEU A 57 6.91 7.40 13.17
N GLU A 58 8.10 7.37 13.76
CA GLU A 58 8.34 6.91 15.14
C GLU A 58 8.36 8.08 16.14
N GLY A 59 8.45 9.32 15.65
CA GLY A 59 8.48 10.53 16.47
C GLY A 59 7.10 10.94 17.00
N TRP A 60 7.11 11.61 18.17
CA TRP A 60 5.90 12.12 18.82
C TRP A 60 5.17 13.18 17.98
N ASP A 61 5.89 13.97 17.20
CA ASP A 61 5.33 15.00 16.33
C ASP A 61 4.48 14.45 15.18
N SER A 62 4.62 13.15 14.89
CA SER A 62 3.84 12.48 13.84
C SER A 62 2.53 11.90 14.35
N ILE A 63 2.19 12.01 15.63
CA ILE A 63 0.96 11.44 16.19
C ILE A 63 -0.27 12.15 15.62
N CYS A 64 -1.24 11.37 15.14
CA CYS A 64 -2.47 11.91 14.60
C CYS A 64 -3.35 12.51 15.72
N PRO A 65 -3.83 13.76 15.58
CA PRO A 65 -4.50 14.49 16.66
C PRO A 65 -5.92 13.99 17.01
N PHE A 66 -6.45 13.04 16.24
CA PHE A 66 -7.78 12.45 16.48
C PHE A 66 -7.75 10.91 16.49
N ASP A 67 -6.57 10.30 16.40
CA ASP A 67 -6.36 8.85 16.43
C ASP A 67 -4.92 8.55 16.85
N HIS A 68 -4.68 8.49 18.16
CA HIS A 68 -3.32 8.36 18.70
C HIS A 68 -2.64 7.02 18.35
N ALA A 69 -3.36 6.04 17.82
CA ALA A 69 -2.76 4.81 17.30
C ALA A 69 -2.16 4.98 15.90
N THR A 70 -2.39 6.12 15.24
CA THR A 70 -1.90 6.41 13.89
C THR A 70 -0.87 7.53 13.92
N HIS A 71 0.28 7.27 13.32
CA HIS A 71 1.30 8.27 13.01
C HIS A 71 1.22 8.65 11.53
N GLY A 72 1.66 9.86 11.17
CA GLY A 72 1.55 10.38 9.82
C GLY A 72 2.63 11.39 9.46
N VAL A 73 3.18 11.27 8.25
CA VAL A 73 4.24 12.12 7.69
C VAL A 73 3.91 12.41 6.24
N SER A 74 4.18 13.63 5.77
CA SER A 74 3.88 14.05 4.40
C SER A 74 5.13 14.45 3.64
N ARG A 75 5.24 13.98 2.39
CA ARG A 75 6.30 14.33 1.45
C ARG A 75 5.69 14.95 0.20
N MET A 76 6.24 16.09 -0.21
CA MET A 76 5.92 16.66 -1.51
C MET A 76 6.82 16.01 -2.55
N VAL A 77 6.22 15.48 -3.62
CA VAL A 77 6.93 14.85 -4.72
C VAL A 77 6.53 15.50 -6.04
N GLU A 78 7.47 15.53 -6.97
CA GLU A 78 7.23 15.98 -8.33
C GLU A 78 7.06 14.76 -9.25
N LEU A 79 5.87 14.62 -9.81
CA LEU A 79 5.59 13.59 -10.81
C LEU A 79 5.80 14.17 -12.20
N SER A 80 6.93 13.85 -12.81
CA SER A 80 7.20 14.18 -14.21
C SER A 80 6.58 13.13 -15.14
N TRP A 81 5.94 13.60 -16.19
CA TRP A 81 5.40 12.78 -17.26
C TRP A 81 5.93 13.26 -18.61
N THR A 82 6.39 12.31 -19.41
CA THR A 82 6.86 12.47 -20.78
C THR A 82 5.92 11.78 -21.74
N ARG A 83 5.49 12.47 -22.81
CA ARG A 83 4.83 11.84 -23.96
C ARG A 83 5.59 12.15 -25.23
N GLU A 84 5.88 11.10 -25.99
CA GLU A 84 6.21 11.20 -27.40
C GLU A 84 4.90 11.32 -28.19
N ARG A 85 4.72 12.43 -28.93
CA ARG A 85 3.58 12.59 -29.83
C ARG A 85 3.96 12.00 -31.20
N SER A 86 3.19 11.02 -31.66
CA SER A 86 3.42 10.38 -32.97
C SER A 86 2.62 11.01 -34.12
N ARG A 87 1.57 11.81 -33.90
CA ARG A 87 0.83 12.50 -34.98
C ARG A 87 0.13 13.78 -34.52
N GLY A 88 0.24 14.82 -35.36
CA GLY A 88 -0.66 15.97 -35.41
C GLY A 88 -0.23 17.20 -34.61
N GLU A 89 0.09 18.28 -35.34
CA GLU A 89 0.26 19.68 -34.93
C GLU A 89 1.60 20.16 -34.32
N ARG A 90 2.54 19.28 -33.97
CA ARG A 90 3.97 19.63 -33.77
C ARG A 90 4.87 18.48 -34.23
N ALA A 91 6.13 18.81 -34.57
CA ALA A 91 7.07 17.91 -35.24
C ALA A 91 7.18 16.53 -34.55
N GLU A 92 7.26 15.48 -35.36
CA GLU A 92 7.52 14.11 -34.94
C GLU A 92 8.83 14.07 -34.13
N GLY A 93 8.75 13.66 -32.86
CA GLY A 93 9.89 13.67 -31.92
C GLY A 93 9.83 14.71 -30.79
N ASP A 94 8.79 15.56 -30.73
CA ASP A 94 8.65 16.55 -29.66
C ASP A 94 8.20 15.85 -28.35
N VAL A 95 9.09 15.84 -27.34
CA VAL A 95 8.85 15.20 -26.04
C VAL A 95 8.22 16.23 -25.09
N GLU A 96 6.92 16.09 -24.83
CA GLU A 96 6.22 16.97 -23.91
C GLU A 96 6.50 16.52 -22.47
N LYS A 97 7.31 17.30 -21.74
CA LYS A 97 7.58 17.11 -20.30
C LYS A 97 6.65 18.00 -19.49
N LYS A 98 5.79 17.40 -18.67
CA LYS A 98 4.98 18.13 -17.69
C LYS A 98 5.21 17.57 -16.30
N SER A 99 5.40 18.47 -15.35
CA SER A 99 5.59 18.14 -13.93
C SER A 99 4.37 18.52 -13.12
N PHE A 100 4.01 17.65 -12.18
CA PHE A 100 2.89 17.86 -11.28
C PHE A 100 3.34 17.70 -9.82
N ARG A 101 2.91 18.61 -8.96
CA ARG A 101 3.13 18.51 -7.51
C ARG A 101 2.09 17.60 -6.89
N LEU A 102 2.57 16.61 -6.15
CA LEU A 102 1.75 15.68 -5.37
C LEU A 102 2.25 15.65 -3.93
N TYR A 103 1.35 15.31 -3.02
CA TYR A 103 1.66 15.05 -1.62
C TYR A 103 1.44 13.56 -1.34
N LEU A 104 2.51 12.87 -0.98
CA LEU A 104 2.47 11.51 -0.44
C LEU A 104 2.39 11.60 1.06
N HIS A 105 1.29 11.10 1.62
CA HIS A 105 1.05 11.04 3.05
C HIS A 105 1.20 9.60 3.49
N TYR A 106 2.30 9.32 4.19
CA TYR A 106 2.55 8.04 4.81
C TYR A 106 1.93 8.02 6.19
N TYR A 107 1.30 6.91 6.51
CA TYR A 107 0.75 6.66 7.83
C TYR A 107 1.23 5.32 8.34
N ARG A 108 1.43 5.21 9.64
CA ARG A 108 1.68 3.94 10.33
C ARG A 108 0.68 3.80 11.47
N ASN A 109 -0.10 2.72 11.45
CA ASN A 109 -1.04 2.44 12.53
C ASN A 109 -0.52 1.31 13.42
N ALA A 110 -0.38 1.57 14.72
CA ALA A 110 0.18 0.64 15.70
C ALA A 110 -0.63 -0.67 15.78
N ASN A 111 -1.96 -0.58 15.87
CA ASN A 111 -2.84 -1.76 15.92
C ASN A 111 -2.68 -2.61 14.66
N ARG A 112 -2.61 -1.97 13.49
CA ARG A 112 -2.37 -2.65 12.23
C ARG A 112 -0.98 -3.27 12.17
N THR A 113 0.06 -2.59 12.66
CA THR A 113 1.41 -3.14 12.77
C THR A 113 1.42 -4.42 13.61
N HIS A 114 0.74 -4.42 14.76
CA HIS A 114 0.61 -5.61 15.60
C HIS A 114 -0.15 -6.74 14.89
N ALA A 115 -1.29 -6.42 14.26
CA ALA A 115 -2.08 -7.41 13.53
C ALA A 115 -1.31 -8.04 12.35
N ASP A 116 -0.62 -7.23 11.55
CA ASP A 116 0.19 -7.71 10.42
C ASP A 116 1.34 -8.61 10.92
N ARG A 117 1.96 -8.27 12.05
CA ARG A 117 3.02 -9.08 12.66
C ARG A 117 2.52 -10.44 13.13
N GLU A 118 1.43 -10.47 13.89
CA GLU A 118 0.87 -11.74 14.37
C GLU A 118 0.35 -12.60 13.20
N ALA A 119 -0.24 -11.98 12.18
CA ALA A 119 -0.67 -12.70 10.99
C ALA A 119 0.51 -13.37 10.25
N LEU A 120 1.61 -12.64 10.02
CA LEU A 120 2.79 -13.22 9.37
C LEU A 120 3.42 -14.30 10.25
N LYS A 121 3.57 -14.06 11.55
CA LYS A 121 4.15 -15.01 12.51
C LYS A 121 3.39 -16.32 12.52
N THR A 122 2.07 -16.27 12.67
CA THR A 122 1.21 -17.45 12.62
C THR A 122 1.37 -18.18 11.30
N ARG A 123 1.28 -17.47 10.17
CA ARG A 123 1.40 -18.06 8.83
C ARG A 123 2.75 -18.78 8.64
N VAL A 124 3.87 -18.12 8.95
CA VAL A 124 5.23 -18.67 8.79
C VAL A 124 5.42 -19.89 9.69
N MET A 125 4.95 -19.85 10.93
CA MET A 125 5.08 -20.98 11.86
C MET A 125 4.20 -22.17 11.46
N THR A 126 3.00 -21.93 10.97
CA THR A 126 2.13 -23.00 10.43
C THR A 126 2.79 -23.68 9.23
N VAL A 127 3.30 -22.92 8.26
CA VAL A 127 3.97 -23.48 7.08
C VAL A 127 5.22 -24.26 7.48
N LYS A 128 6.00 -23.74 8.44
CA LYS A 128 7.16 -24.45 8.99
C LYS A 128 6.75 -25.80 9.61
N GLN A 129 5.71 -25.83 10.44
CA GLN A 129 5.22 -27.06 11.08
C GLN A 129 4.75 -28.10 10.05
N LEU A 130 4.06 -27.68 8.98
CA LEU A 130 3.61 -28.58 7.91
C LEU A 130 4.80 -29.26 7.21
N LEU A 131 5.83 -28.49 6.90
CA LEU A 131 7.04 -29.00 6.24
C LEU A 131 7.87 -29.89 7.18
N GLU A 132 8.00 -29.53 8.46
CA GLU A 132 8.64 -30.37 9.48
C GLU A 132 7.87 -31.67 9.74
N GLY A 133 6.53 -31.63 9.58
CA GLY A 133 5.63 -32.79 9.65
C GLY A 133 5.69 -33.71 8.43
N GLY A 134 6.52 -33.41 7.43
CA GLY A 134 6.72 -34.25 6.24
C GLY A 134 5.86 -33.89 5.03
N THR A 135 5.11 -32.78 5.08
CA THR A 135 4.39 -32.29 3.90
C THR A 135 5.40 -31.80 2.87
N SER A 136 5.29 -32.27 1.62
CA SER A 136 6.12 -31.78 0.52
C SER A 136 5.74 -30.35 0.14
N ILE A 137 6.71 -29.53 -0.30
CA ILE A 137 6.48 -28.13 -0.71
C ILE A 137 5.42 -28.05 -1.82
N GLU A 138 5.39 -29.04 -2.71
CA GLU A 138 4.47 -29.14 -3.84
C GLU A 138 3.00 -29.26 -3.40
N ALA A 139 2.77 -29.84 -2.22
CA ALA A 139 1.43 -30.09 -1.66
C ALA A 139 0.88 -28.88 -0.87
N LEU A 140 1.69 -27.85 -0.66
CA LEU A 140 1.23 -26.61 -0.04
C LEU A 140 0.31 -25.81 -0.99
N SER A 141 -0.53 -24.97 -0.41
CA SER A 141 -1.27 -23.96 -1.17
C SER A 141 -0.31 -22.98 -1.85
N ASP A 142 -0.69 -22.37 -2.98
CA ASP A 142 0.18 -21.42 -3.69
C ASP A 142 0.60 -20.25 -2.80
N ALA A 143 -0.30 -19.78 -1.92
CA ALA A 143 0.03 -18.75 -0.95
C ALA A 143 1.07 -19.22 0.08
N ASP A 144 1.01 -20.47 0.53
CA ASP A 144 1.96 -21.01 1.51
C ASP A 144 3.31 -21.36 0.87
N LYS A 145 3.34 -21.69 -0.42
CA LYS A 145 4.59 -21.80 -1.20
C LYS A 145 5.34 -20.48 -1.21
N VAL A 146 4.66 -19.37 -1.50
CA VAL A 146 5.27 -18.02 -1.46
C VAL A 146 5.82 -17.69 -0.07
N ILE A 147 5.12 -18.10 1.00
CA ILE A 147 5.61 -17.93 2.38
C ILE A 147 6.85 -18.77 2.63
N ALA A 148 6.85 -20.03 2.23
CA ALA A 148 7.98 -20.94 2.39
C ALA A 148 9.21 -20.41 1.65
N GLU A 149 9.07 -20.07 0.37
CA GLU A 149 10.15 -19.54 -0.48
C GLU A 149 10.78 -18.27 0.08
N LYS A 150 9.94 -17.37 0.63
CA LYS A 150 10.39 -16.06 1.06
C LYS A 150 10.96 -16.05 2.48
N TYR A 151 10.36 -16.81 3.39
CA TYR A 151 10.62 -16.68 4.83
C TYR A 151 11.27 -17.92 5.47
N LEU A 152 11.38 -19.04 4.75
CA LEU A 152 12.00 -20.27 5.24
C LEU A 152 13.24 -20.62 4.41
N ILE A 153 14.27 -21.11 5.09
CA ILE A 153 15.47 -21.66 4.48
C ILE A 153 15.45 -23.17 4.71
N CYS A 154 15.21 -23.92 3.63
CA CYS A 154 15.11 -25.36 3.65
C CYS A 154 16.44 -25.98 3.20
N THR A 155 17.09 -26.75 4.07
CA THR A 155 18.36 -27.44 3.78
C THR A 155 18.24 -28.93 4.07
N ARG A 156 18.87 -29.78 3.26
CA ARG A 156 18.97 -31.22 3.53
C ARG A 156 20.33 -31.51 4.14
N VAL A 157 20.35 -32.19 5.28
CA VAL A 157 21.60 -32.54 5.97
C VAL A 157 21.95 -34.01 5.72
N GLY A 158 23.15 -34.26 5.17
CA GLY A 158 23.73 -35.60 4.97
C GLY A 158 23.16 -36.44 3.81
N ARG A 159 23.79 -37.59 3.51
CA ARG A 159 23.24 -38.63 2.61
C ARG A 159 22.11 -39.36 3.34
N GLY A 160 20.85 -39.03 3.00
CA GLY A 160 19.66 -39.55 3.69
C GLY A 160 18.73 -38.46 4.25
N GLY A 161 19.21 -37.21 4.30
CA GLY A 161 18.42 -36.01 4.06
C GLY A 161 17.26 -35.69 5.01
N LYS A 162 17.51 -35.58 6.32
CA LYS A 162 16.52 -34.91 7.20
C LYS A 162 16.39 -33.44 6.78
N LEU A 163 15.17 -33.00 6.52
CA LEU A 163 14.87 -31.61 6.17
C LEU A 163 15.09 -30.74 7.41
N ARG A 164 16.04 -29.80 7.32
CA ARG A 164 16.27 -28.76 8.32
C ARG A 164 15.67 -27.46 7.81
N ILE A 165 14.77 -26.89 8.59
CA ILE A 165 14.08 -25.64 8.25
C ILE A 165 14.47 -24.57 9.25
N THR A 166 15.05 -23.49 8.76
CA THR A 166 15.39 -22.30 9.56
C THR A 166 14.65 -21.08 9.03
N LEU A 167 14.45 -20.08 9.88
CA LEU A 167 13.80 -18.84 9.47
C LEU A 167 14.77 -17.94 8.70
N ASN A 168 14.28 -17.31 7.64
CA ASN A 168 14.99 -16.21 6.97
C ASN A 168 14.76 -14.91 7.76
N THR A 169 15.57 -14.71 8.80
CA THR A 169 15.44 -13.56 9.70
C THR A 169 15.53 -12.21 8.95
N GLU A 170 16.39 -12.11 7.94
CA GLU A 170 16.53 -10.88 7.15
C GLU A 170 15.26 -10.55 6.36
N ALA A 171 14.66 -11.55 5.71
CA ALA A 171 13.41 -11.36 4.96
C ALA A 171 12.24 -11.01 5.88
N LEU A 172 12.18 -11.63 7.07
CA LEU A 172 11.20 -11.31 8.11
C LEU A 172 11.36 -9.85 8.56
N GLN A 173 12.55 -9.44 9.00
CA GLN A 173 12.83 -8.07 9.42
C GLN A 173 12.54 -7.04 8.31
N ARG A 174 12.82 -7.37 7.05
CA ARG A 174 12.47 -6.51 5.90
C ARG A 174 10.96 -6.38 5.72
N ALA A 175 10.19 -7.45 5.93
CA ALA A 175 8.73 -7.38 5.88
C ALA A 175 8.16 -6.56 7.05
N GLU A 176 8.70 -6.73 8.26
CA GLU A 176 8.22 -6.03 9.44
C GLU A 176 8.33 -4.51 9.35
N ARG A 177 9.35 -4.01 8.63
CA ARG A 177 9.52 -2.56 8.40
C ARG A 177 8.28 -1.91 7.78
N ASN A 178 7.53 -2.64 6.96
CA ASN A 178 6.36 -2.11 6.24
C ASN A 178 5.03 -2.35 6.97
N PHE A 179 5.02 -3.01 8.13
CA PHE A 179 3.79 -3.36 8.82
C PHE A 179 3.04 -2.15 9.35
N GLY A 180 1.73 -2.15 9.11
CA GLY A 180 0.86 -1.03 9.43
C GLY A 180 1.09 0.24 8.63
N ILE A 181 2.03 0.25 7.66
CA ILE A 181 2.26 1.40 6.79
C ILE A 181 1.28 1.39 5.64
N PHE A 182 0.61 2.52 5.40
CA PHE A 182 -0.17 2.79 4.20
C PHE A 182 0.10 4.20 3.71
N CYS A 183 -0.12 4.46 2.42
CA CYS A 183 0.15 5.75 1.82
C CYS A 183 -1.08 6.27 1.06
N LEU A 184 -1.36 7.55 1.25
CA LEU A 184 -2.35 8.30 0.47
C LEU A 184 -1.63 9.35 -0.37
N VAL A 185 -2.02 9.49 -1.63
CA VAL A 185 -1.55 10.56 -2.50
C VAL A 185 -2.66 11.60 -2.67
N SER A 186 -2.32 12.89 -2.58
CA SER A 186 -3.24 13.99 -2.89
C SER A 186 -2.56 15.04 -3.75
N ASN A 187 -3.28 15.59 -4.73
CA ASN A 187 -2.84 16.78 -5.48
C ASN A 187 -3.44 18.08 -4.93
N LYS A 188 -4.19 18.00 -3.82
CA LYS A 188 -4.98 19.11 -3.27
C LYS A 188 -4.58 19.45 -1.83
N HIS A 189 -4.47 18.44 -0.98
CA HIS A 189 -4.26 18.64 0.45
C HIS A 189 -2.80 18.39 0.79
N LYS A 190 -2.14 19.40 1.38
CA LYS A 190 -0.77 19.27 1.92
C LYS A 190 -0.77 18.66 3.32
N ASP A 191 -1.84 18.87 4.09
CA ASP A 191 -1.98 18.40 5.46
C ASP A 191 -2.40 16.92 5.49
N PRO A 192 -1.60 16.01 6.09
CA PRO A 192 -1.95 14.59 6.19
C PRO A 192 -3.27 14.38 6.94
N TRP A 193 -3.57 15.19 7.94
CA TRP A 193 -4.74 15.01 8.78
C TRP A 193 -6.04 15.31 8.04
N VAL A 194 -6.03 16.30 7.16
CA VAL A 194 -7.14 16.59 6.25
C VAL A 194 -7.35 15.45 5.27
N THR A 195 -6.27 14.95 4.66
CA THR A 195 -6.30 13.82 3.72
C THR A 195 -6.86 12.56 4.38
N LEU A 196 -6.38 12.22 5.58
CA LEU A 196 -6.81 11.03 6.32
C LEU A 196 -8.29 11.09 6.71
N LYS A 197 -8.77 12.25 7.20
CA LYS A 197 -10.20 12.44 7.54
C LYS A 197 -11.09 12.23 6.32
N ARG A 198 -10.71 12.81 5.18
CA ARG A 198 -11.46 12.69 3.92
C ARG A 198 -11.50 11.25 3.41
N TYR A 199 -10.35 10.57 3.43
CA TYR A 199 -10.27 9.17 3.00
C TYR A 199 -11.11 8.25 3.90
N ARG A 200 -11.04 8.42 5.23
CA ARG A 200 -11.87 7.65 6.18
C ARG A 200 -13.36 7.93 6.04
N MET A 201 -13.75 9.17 5.73
CA MET A 201 -15.16 9.52 5.50
C MET A 201 -15.73 8.78 4.29
N ARG A 202 -14.95 8.66 3.19
CA ARG A 202 -15.33 7.83 2.05
C ARG A 202 -15.51 6.37 2.45
N ASN A 203 -14.59 5.79 3.22
CA ASN A 203 -14.72 4.40 3.66
C ASN A 203 -15.96 4.16 4.53
N ARG A 204 -16.32 5.10 5.41
CA ARG A 204 -17.57 5.05 6.19
C ARG A 204 -18.81 5.08 5.31
N ILE A 205 -18.81 5.92 4.28
CA ILE A 205 -19.89 5.97 3.30
C ILE A 205 -20.00 4.62 2.56
N GLU A 206 -18.89 4.04 2.13
CA GLU A 206 -18.91 2.72 1.48
C GLU A 206 -19.36 1.58 2.38
N GLU A 207 -18.93 1.58 3.63
CA GLU A 207 -19.41 0.64 4.64
C GLU A 207 -20.92 0.77 4.83
N SER A 208 -21.44 1.99 4.93
CA SER A 208 -22.89 2.22 5.03
C SER A 208 -23.66 1.71 3.80
N TYR A 209 -23.09 1.85 2.60
CA TYR A 209 -23.67 1.28 1.38
C TYR A 209 -23.57 -0.24 1.33
N ARG A 210 -22.50 -0.85 1.86
CA ARG A 210 -22.39 -2.31 1.97
C ARG A 210 -23.40 -2.88 2.96
N VAL A 211 -23.54 -2.26 4.13
CA VAL A 211 -24.56 -2.62 5.13
C VAL A 211 -25.95 -2.49 4.53
N SER A 212 -26.25 -1.37 3.87
CA SER A 212 -27.53 -1.18 3.18
C SER A 212 -27.75 -2.23 2.11
N LYS A 213 -26.73 -2.65 1.33
CA LYS A 213 -26.86 -3.72 0.35
C LYS A 213 -27.05 -5.09 0.99
N SER A 214 -26.37 -5.41 2.09
CA SER A 214 -26.61 -6.67 2.81
C SER A 214 -27.97 -6.73 3.49
N GLU A 215 -28.50 -5.58 3.93
CA GLU A 215 -29.85 -5.47 4.51
C GLU A 215 -30.93 -5.45 3.42
N LEU A 216 -30.68 -4.79 2.28
CA LEU A 216 -31.61 -4.70 1.14
C LEU A 216 -31.58 -5.92 0.20
N ASP A 217 -30.51 -6.73 0.18
CA ASP A 217 -30.49 -8.03 -0.50
C ASP A 217 -31.41 -9.05 0.19
N GLY A 218 -31.88 -8.74 1.41
CA GLY A 218 -33.00 -9.44 2.03
C GLY A 218 -34.37 -9.06 1.45
N ASP A 219 -34.51 -7.93 0.75
CA ASP A 219 -35.82 -7.36 0.45
C ASP A 219 -35.91 -6.53 -0.85
N ARG A 220 -35.43 -7.06 -2.00
CA ARG A 220 -35.95 -6.62 -3.31
C ARG A 220 -35.91 -7.68 -4.43
N ALA A 221 -37.10 -8.25 -4.63
CA ALA A 221 -37.75 -8.77 -5.83
C ALA A 221 -36.88 -9.40 -6.95
N ARG A 222 -36.88 -10.75 -6.99
CA ARG A 222 -36.69 -11.49 -8.24
C ARG A 222 -37.87 -11.21 -9.17
N VAL A 223 -37.72 -10.26 -10.09
CA VAL A 223 -38.62 -10.17 -11.24
C VAL A 223 -38.05 -11.10 -12.31
N TRP A 224 -38.75 -12.21 -12.53
CA TRP A 224 -38.58 -13.01 -13.75
C TRP A 224 -39.28 -12.27 -14.88
N SER A 225 -38.58 -12.02 -15.98
CA SER A 225 -39.17 -11.82 -17.30
C SER A 225 -38.73 -12.98 -18.18
#